data_AF-A0A367MBQ1-F1
#
_entry.id   AF-A0A367MBQ1-F1
#
_cell.length_a   1.000
_cell.length_b   1.000
_cell.length_c   1.000
_cell.angle_alpha   90.00
_cell.angle_beta   90.00
_cell.angle_gamma   90.00
#
_symmetry.space_group_name_H-M   'P 1'
#
loop_
_entity.id
_entity.type
_entity.pdbx_description
1 polymer ?
#
loop_
_entity_poly.entity_id
_entity_poly.type
_entity_poly.pdbx_seq_one_letter_code
_entity_poly.pdbx_strand_id
1 'polypeptide(L)'
;MNNLKSLRLSAKITQRALAKEMRVTQGAIAHYESGRRVPSLSGCRRIVHALERLGVRCSLSTVFPDQVERSADLEPILPSDSHIRQCADTAVQASSAEVAP
;
A
#
# COMPACT_ATOMS: atom_id res chain seq x y z
N MET A 1 1.50 10.76 1.00
CA MET A 1 2.72 11.45 0.47
C MET A 1 2.95 11.09 -1.00
N ASN A 2 3.58 11.95 -1.82
CA ASN A 2 4.02 11.59 -3.18
C ASN A 2 5.56 11.56 -3.27
N ASN A 3 6.07 10.78 -4.23
CA ASN A 3 7.50 10.56 -4.43
C ASN A 3 8.09 11.34 -5.62
N LEU A 4 7.32 12.26 -6.20
CA LEU A 4 7.68 12.91 -7.47
C LEU A 4 9.02 13.66 -7.39
N LYS A 5 9.22 14.45 -6.33
CA LYS A 5 10.46 15.19 -6.11
C LYS A 5 11.66 14.26 -5.98
N SER A 6 11.53 13.19 -5.19
CA SER A 6 12.60 12.22 -4.93
C SER A 6 12.99 11.48 -6.20
N LEU A 7 12.02 10.99 -6.97
CA LEU A 7 12.26 10.33 -8.26
C LEU A 7 12.98 11.27 -9.23
N ARG A 8 12.48 12.50 -9.38
CA ARG A 8 13.07 13.51 -10.25
C ARG A 8 14.54 13.80 -9.89
N LEU A 9 14.83 13.98 -8.60
CA LEU A 9 16.18 14.26 -8.12
C LEU A 9 17.13 13.07 -8.30
N SER A 10 16.67 11.84 -8.04
CA SER A 10 17.47 10.63 -8.25
C SER A 10 17.90 10.46 -9.72
N ALA A 11 17.04 10.92 -10.64
CA ALA A 11 17.29 10.91 -12.08
C ALA A 11 18.02 12.17 -12.60
N LYS A 12 18.43 13.09 -11.71
CA LYS A 12 19.06 14.38 -12.07
C LYS A 12 18.22 15.26 -13.01
N ILE A 13 16.90 15.12 -12.96
CA ILE A 13 15.96 15.91 -13.76
C ILE A 13 15.64 17.22 -13.01
N THR A 14 15.53 18.34 -13.72
CA THR A 14 15.10 19.63 -13.11
C THR A 14 13.58 19.78 -13.17
N GLN A 15 12.97 20.58 -12.27
CA GLN A 15 11.54 20.88 -12.34
C GLN A 15 11.16 21.47 -13.72
N ARG A 16 12.04 22.31 -14.29
CA ARG A 16 11.85 22.91 -15.61
C ARG A 16 11.87 21.88 -16.75
N ALA A 17 12.75 20.88 -16.68
CA ALA A 17 12.78 19.80 -17.67
C ALA A 17 11.50 18.96 -17.63
N LEU A 18 11.05 18.56 -16.45
CA LEU A 18 9.78 17.85 -16.28
C LEU A 18 8.58 18.70 -16.73
N ALA A 19 8.57 19.99 -16.38
CA ALA A 19 7.53 20.92 -16.79
C ALA A 19 7.45 21.06 -18.32
N LYS A 20 8.62 21.15 -19.00
CA LYS A 20 8.73 21.20 -20.46
C LYS A 20 8.14 19.94 -21.09
N GLU A 21 8.52 18.77 -20.58
CA GLU A 21 8.01 17.49 -21.08
C GLU A 21 6.49 17.37 -20.90
N MET A 22 6.00 17.80 -19.74
CA MET A 22 4.57 17.81 -19.44
C MET A 22 3.79 18.93 -20.13
N ARG A 23 4.44 19.92 -20.75
CA ARG A 23 3.81 21.15 -21.27
C ARG A 23 3.00 21.90 -20.20
N VAL A 24 3.58 22.07 -19.02
CA VAL A 24 3.02 22.85 -17.91
C VAL A 24 4.04 23.87 -17.41
N THR A 25 3.64 24.74 -16.49
CA THR A 25 4.58 25.69 -15.86
C THR A 25 5.46 24.97 -14.83
N GLN A 26 6.66 25.49 -14.58
CA GLN A 26 7.52 24.98 -13.49
C GLN A 26 6.82 25.09 -12.12
N GLY A 27 6.03 26.15 -11.89
CA GLY A 27 5.23 26.33 -10.68
C GLY A 27 4.19 25.22 -10.49
N ALA A 28 3.60 24.70 -11.57
CA ALA A 28 2.69 23.55 -11.47
C ALA A 28 3.42 22.30 -10.93
N ILE A 29 4.63 22.02 -11.42
CA ILE A 29 5.46 20.93 -10.89
C ILE A 29 5.78 21.15 -9.42
N ALA A 30 6.17 22.36 -9.03
CA ALA A 30 6.46 22.70 -7.63
C ALA A 30 5.23 22.51 -6.71
N HIS A 31 4.02 22.82 -7.19
CA HIS A 31 2.78 22.56 -6.45
C HIS A 31 2.47 21.07 -6.33
N TYR A 32 2.74 20.27 -7.37
CA TYR A 32 2.59 18.82 -7.28
C TYR A 32 3.59 18.22 -6.30
N GLU A 33 4.86 18.62 -6.37
CA GLU A 33 5.92 18.11 -5.47
C GLU A 33 5.68 18.47 -4.00
N SER A 34 5.14 19.64 -3.71
CA SER A 34 4.81 20.07 -2.34
C SER A 34 3.45 19.57 -1.85
N GLY A 35 2.66 18.93 -2.72
CA GLY A 35 1.29 18.51 -2.41
C GLY A 35 0.27 19.67 -2.34
N ARG A 36 0.69 20.92 -2.60
CA ARG A 36 -0.20 22.09 -2.59
C ARG A 36 -1.30 22.02 -3.66
N ARG A 37 -1.06 21.26 -4.73
CA ARG A 37 -2.10 20.83 -5.68
C ARG A 37 -1.97 19.33 -5.90
N VAL A 38 -3.12 18.65 -5.90
CA VAL A 38 -3.20 17.24 -6.29
C VAL A 38 -3.48 17.17 -7.79
N PRO A 39 -2.64 16.50 -8.60
CA PRO A 39 -2.94 16.27 -10.01
C PRO A 39 -4.18 15.37 -10.15
N SER A 40 -4.97 15.60 -11.19
CA SER A 40 -6.04 14.66 -11.59
C SER A 40 -5.43 13.31 -11.97
N LEU A 41 -6.25 12.25 -12.07
CA LEU A 41 -5.79 10.94 -12.55
C LEU A 41 -5.09 11.02 -13.92
N SER A 42 -5.64 11.83 -14.84
CA SER A 42 -5.00 12.11 -16.13
C SER A 42 -3.66 12.85 -15.97
N GLY A 43 -3.57 13.77 -15.01
CA GLY A 43 -2.32 14.43 -14.62
C GLY A 43 -1.28 13.43 -14.08
N CYS A 44 -1.69 12.51 -13.19
CA CYS A 44 -0.81 11.46 -12.66
C CYS A 44 -0.23 10.59 -13.78
N ARG A 45 -1.06 10.16 -14.73
CA ARG A 45 -0.62 9.38 -15.90
C ARG A 45 0.36 10.16 -16.76
N ARG A 46 0.11 11.45 -16.99
CA ARG A 46 1.05 12.34 -17.73
C ARG A 46 2.38 12.50 -17.01
N ILE A 47 2.37 12.59 -15.68
CA ILE A 47 3.61 12.66 -14.87
C ILE A 47 4.44 11.40 -15.07
N VAL A 48 3.82 10.21 -14.96
CA VAL A 48 4.51 8.93 -15.19
C VAL A 48 5.11 8.88 -16.59
N HIS A 49 4.31 9.20 -17.61
CA HIS A 49 4.79 9.16 -19.00
C HIS A 49 5.93 10.17 -19.26
N ALA A 50 5.86 11.37 -18.68
CA ALA A 50 6.92 12.36 -18.80
C ALA A 50 8.22 11.89 -18.13
N LEU A 51 8.13 11.25 -16.96
CA LEU A 51 9.28 10.65 -16.28
C LEU A 51 9.90 9.52 -17.11
N GLU A 52 9.07 8.64 -17.69
CA GLU A 52 9.53 7.58 -18.60
C GLU A 52 10.27 8.12 -19.81
N ARG A 53 9.75 9.18 -20.44
CA ARG A 53 10.39 9.85 -21.59
C ARG A 53 11.71 10.53 -21.22
N LEU A 54 11.89 10.88 -19.96
CA LEU A 54 13.14 11.42 -19.42
C LEU A 54 14.08 10.33 -18.87
N GLY A 55 13.77 9.05 -19.10
CA GLY A 55 14.62 7.91 -18.76
C GLY A 55 14.37 7.29 -17.38
N VAL A 56 13.29 7.65 -16.70
CA VAL A 56 12.93 7.10 -15.38
C VAL A 56 11.91 5.98 -15.53
N ARG A 57 12.29 4.75 -15.16
CA ARG A 57 11.33 3.64 -15.04
C ARG A 57 10.51 3.81 -13.77
N CYS A 58 9.22 4.13 -13.91
CA CYS A 58 8.30 4.30 -12.79
C CYS A 58 6.86 3.95 -13.17
N SER A 59 6.03 3.65 -12.18
CA SER A 59 4.58 3.41 -12.31
C SER A 59 3.79 4.39 -11.43
N LEU A 60 2.46 4.41 -11.58
CA LEU A 60 1.58 5.20 -10.70
C LEU A 60 1.82 4.91 -9.21
N SER A 61 1.95 3.64 -8.82
CA SER A 61 2.20 3.26 -7.43
C SER A 61 3.57 3.70 -6.90
N THR A 62 4.58 3.80 -7.77
CA THR A 62 5.90 4.32 -7.34
C THR A 62 5.90 5.83 -7.14
N VAL A 63 5.18 6.59 -7.98
CA VAL A 63 5.12 8.06 -7.91
C VAL A 63 4.11 8.51 -6.85
N PHE A 64 2.98 7.82 -6.76
CA PHE A 64 1.84 8.08 -5.88
C PHE A 64 1.48 6.79 -5.14
N PRO A 65 2.27 6.41 -4.11
CA PRO A 65 1.99 5.19 -3.35
C PRO A 65 0.69 5.34 -2.56
N ASP A 66 -0.13 4.28 -2.60
CA ASP A 66 -1.30 4.17 -1.72
C ASP A 66 -0.84 4.27 -0.28
N GLN A 67 -1.53 5.09 0.51
CA GLN A 67 -1.37 5.08 1.95
C GLN A 67 -2.08 3.82 2.44
N VAL A 68 -1.45 2.66 2.27
CA VAL A 68 -1.84 1.48 3.04
C VAL A 68 -1.43 1.81 4.46
N GLU A 69 -2.32 2.51 5.16
CA GLU A 69 -2.36 2.43 6.61
C GLU A 69 -2.38 0.93 6.89
N ARG A 70 -1.29 0.42 7.46
CA ARG A 70 -1.35 -0.87 8.14
C ARG A 70 -2.39 -0.65 9.23
N SER A 71 -3.63 -1.00 8.95
CA SER A 71 -4.65 -1.14 9.96
C SER A 71 -4.09 -2.16 10.93
N ALA A 72 -3.55 -1.68 12.05
CA ALA A 72 -3.15 -2.51 13.18
C ALA A 72 -4.36 -3.32 13.72
N ASP A 73 -5.56 -3.02 13.23
CA ASP A 73 -6.83 -3.64 13.58
C ASP A 73 -7.13 -4.95 12.83
N LEU A 74 -6.35 -5.30 11.80
CA LEU A 74 -6.40 -6.63 11.21
C LEU A 74 -5.32 -7.50 11.87
N GLU A 75 -5.51 -7.83 13.15
CA GLU A 75 -4.89 -9.05 13.68
C GLU A 75 -5.37 -10.21 12.80
N PRO A 76 -4.46 -11.07 12.30
CA PRO A 76 -4.89 -12.26 11.61
C PRO A 76 -5.73 -13.05 12.60
N ILE A 77 -6.97 -13.39 12.21
CA ILE A 77 -7.84 -14.31 12.95
C ILE A 77 -7.21 -15.70 12.84
N LEU A 78 -6.05 -15.90 13.47
CA LEU A 78 -5.56 -17.21 13.77
C LEU A 78 -6.27 -17.61 15.06
N PRO A 79 -7.14 -18.62 15.03
CA PRO A 79 -7.67 -19.16 16.27
C PRO A 79 -6.44 -19.59 17.09
N SER A 80 -6.24 -18.95 18.24
CA SER A 80 -5.18 -19.37 19.15
C SER A 80 -5.43 -20.84 19.50
N ASP A 81 -4.41 -21.68 19.31
CA ASP A 81 -4.38 -23.15 19.51
C ASP A 81 -4.70 -23.63 20.95
N SER A 82 -5.40 -22.82 21.75
CA SER A 82 -5.71 -23.11 23.14
C SER A 82 -6.96 -23.99 23.33
N HIS A 83 -7.90 -24.02 22.37
CA HIS A 83 -9.20 -24.70 22.57
C HIS A 83 -9.32 -26.12 22.02
N ILE A 84 -8.33 -26.67 21.32
CA ILE A 84 -8.45 -28.04 20.75
C ILE A 84 -8.14 -29.14 21.79
N ARG A 85 -7.54 -28.80 22.94
CA ARG A 85 -7.04 -29.81 23.91
C ARG A 85 -8.01 -30.23 25.01
N GLN A 86 -9.24 -29.72 25.06
CA GLN A 86 -10.19 -30.02 26.15
C GLN A 86 -11.27 -31.05 25.83
N CYS A 87 -11.31 -31.61 24.61
CA CYS A 87 -12.33 -32.59 24.23
C CYS A 87 -11.85 -34.06 24.28
N ALA A 88 -10.61 -34.35 24.67
CA ALA A 88 -10.05 -35.70 24.57
C ALA A 88 -10.12 -36.55 25.86
N ASP A 89 -10.22 -35.95 27.06
CA ASP A 89 -10.00 -36.70 28.31
C ASP A 89 -11.25 -37.14 29.10
N THR A 90 -12.47 -36.87 28.64
CA THR A 90 -13.70 -37.27 29.37
C THR A 90 -14.34 -38.57 28.86
N ALA A 91 -13.75 -39.25 27.88
CA ALA A 91 -14.32 -40.49 27.30
C ALA A 91 -13.89 -41.79 28.02
N VAL A 92 -13.01 -41.70 29.03
CA VAL A 92 -12.54 -42.87 29.79
C VAL A 92 -12.93 -42.69 31.25
N GLN A 93 -14.19 -42.98 31.60
CA GLN A 93 -14.62 -43.66 32.83
C GLN A 93 -16.13 -43.53 33.04
N ALA A 94 -16.86 -44.60 32.72
CA ALA A 94 -17.82 -45.28 33.59
C ALA A 94 -18.76 -46.16 32.75
N SER A 95 -18.19 -47.27 32.29
CA SER A 95 -18.93 -48.50 32.06
C SER A 95 -19.33 -49.08 33.41
N SER A 96 -20.62 -49.12 33.74
CA SER A 96 -21.25 -50.20 34.53
C SER A 96 -22.76 -50.11 34.40
N ALA A 97 -23.31 -51.07 33.66
CA ALA A 97 -24.71 -51.45 33.61
C ALA A 97 -25.09 -52.35 34.80
N GLU A 98 -26.39 -52.73 34.84
CA GLU A 98 -27.10 -53.72 35.68
C GLU A 98 -28.01 -53.05 36.74
N VAL A 99 -29.27 -52.72 36.41
CA VAL A 99 -30.49 -53.57 36.32
C VAL A 99 -31.00 -54.01 37.70
N ALA A 100 -32.12 -53.41 38.08
CA ALA A 100 -32.97 -53.75 39.21
C ALA A 100 -33.83 -54.98 38.92
N PRO A 101 -34.41 -55.58 39.97
CA PRO A 101 -35.85 -55.84 39.94
C PRO A 101 -36.63 -55.00 40.96
#